data_AF-A0A7S3MI69-F1
#
_entry.id   AF-A0A7S3MI69-F1
#
_cell.length_a   1.000
_cell.length_b   1.000
_cell.length_c   1.000
_cell.angle_alpha   90.00
_cell.angle_beta   90.00
_cell.angle_gamma   90.00
#
_symmetry.space_group_name_H-M   'P 1'
#
loop_
_entity.id
_entity.type
_entity.pdbx_description
1 polymer ?
#
loop_
_entity_poly.entity_id
_entity_poly.type
_entity_poly.pdbx_seq_one_letter_code
_entity_poly.pdbx_strand_id
1 'polypeptide(L)'
;ETIINAGYDTSADLWSLACMIFELTTGDYLFDPKASEEYPRDEDHLALFVELLGPMPAKLISKGRRSSGRSGTYFNRRGELRHIKSLRYWGLADVLQQKYHMHTLEARNLASFLMPMLCLLPEERVTAKASLEHPWLR
;
A
#
# COMPACT_ATOMS: atom_id res chain seq x y z
N GLU A 1 -2.03 6.66 -4.80
CA GLU A 1 -2.30 7.76 -5.77
C GLU A 1 -3.18 8.87 -5.19
N THR A 2 -4.27 8.55 -4.50
CA THR A 2 -5.24 9.52 -3.93
C THR A 2 -4.61 10.46 -2.89
N ILE A 3 -3.89 9.91 -1.90
CA ILE A 3 -3.25 10.69 -0.81
C ILE A 3 -2.31 11.78 -1.35
N ILE A 4 -1.54 11.46 -2.40
CA ILE A 4 -0.56 12.38 -3.00
C ILE A 4 -1.14 13.18 -4.17
N ASN A 5 -2.43 13.03 -4.47
CA ASN A 5 -3.15 13.64 -5.59
C ASN A 5 -2.47 13.43 -6.96
N ALA A 6 -2.12 12.19 -7.27
CA ALA A 6 -1.48 11.82 -8.54
C ALA A 6 -2.48 11.43 -9.67
N GLY A 7 -3.77 11.68 -9.46
CA GLY A 7 -4.86 11.20 -10.32
C GLY A 7 -5.17 9.72 -10.07
N TYR A 8 -6.46 9.40 -9.98
CA TYR A 8 -6.97 8.04 -9.75
C TYR A 8 -7.87 7.60 -10.91
N ASP A 9 -7.99 6.29 -11.08
CA ASP A 9 -8.90 5.63 -12.03
C ASP A 9 -9.49 4.38 -11.36
N THR A 10 -10.07 3.47 -12.16
CA THR A 10 -10.68 2.23 -11.66
C THR A 10 -9.71 1.29 -10.93
N SER A 11 -8.40 1.45 -11.11
CA SER A 11 -7.41 0.67 -10.36
C SER A 11 -7.45 0.99 -8.86
N ALA A 12 -7.96 2.16 -8.44
CA ALA A 12 -8.14 2.52 -7.03
C ALA A 12 -9.12 1.58 -6.31
N ASP A 13 -10.10 1.03 -7.03
CA ASP A 13 -11.04 0.06 -6.48
C ASP A 13 -10.35 -1.27 -6.15
N LEU A 14 -9.33 -1.66 -6.93
CA LEU A 14 -8.55 -2.88 -6.65
C LEU A 14 -7.69 -2.72 -5.39
N TRP A 15 -7.12 -1.54 -5.16
CA TRP A 15 -6.42 -1.24 -3.91
C TRP A 15 -7.37 -1.37 -2.71
N SER A 16 -8.56 -0.78 -2.83
CA SER A 16 -9.59 -0.81 -1.78
C SER A 16 -10.08 -2.24 -1.52
N LEU A 17 -10.25 -3.04 -2.57
CA LEU A 17 -10.60 -4.46 -2.47
C LEU A 17 -9.52 -5.25 -1.73
N ALA A 18 -8.24 -5.02 -2.01
CA ALA A 18 -7.15 -5.70 -1.30
C ALA A 18 -7.16 -5.39 0.20
N CYS A 19 -7.38 -4.11 0.57
CA CYS A 19 -7.53 -3.70 1.96
C CYS A 19 -8.73 -4.41 2.62
N MET A 20 -9.85 -4.50 1.93
CA MET A 20 -11.07 -5.17 2.42
C MET A 20 -10.87 -6.68 2.60
N ILE A 21 -10.22 -7.37 1.66
CA ILE A 21 -9.94 -8.82 1.78
C ILE A 21 -9.04 -9.08 2.99
N PHE A 22 -8.02 -8.25 3.20
CA PHE A 22 -7.16 -8.35 4.38
C PHE A 22 -7.96 -8.16 5.66
N GLU A 23 -8.82 -7.14 5.71
CA GLU A 23 -9.68 -6.86 6.88
C GLU A 23 -10.65 -8.00 7.16
N LEU A 24 -11.30 -8.55 6.13
CA LEU A 24 -12.20 -9.70 6.27
C LEU A 24 -11.47 -10.95 6.74
N THR A 25 -10.22 -11.14 6.34
CA THR A 25 -9.42 -12.32 6.74
C THR A 25 -8.87 -12.20 8.16
N THR A 26 -8.49 -11.00 8.58
CA THR A 26 -7.72 -10.79 9.82
C THR A 26 -8.49 -10.11 10.95
N GLY A 27 -9.57 -9.39 10.64
CA GLY A 27 -10.31 -8.54 11.56
C GLY A 27 -9.71 -7.15 11.79
N ASP A 28 -8.56 -6.83 11.18
CA ASP A 28 -7.84 -5.56 11.34
C ASP A 28 -7.72 -4.81 10.01
N TYR A 29 -7.63 -3.48 10.07
CA TYR A 29 -7.27 -2.69 8.89
C TYR A 29 -5.85 -3.00 8.42
N LEU A 30 -5.68 -3.18 7.11
CA LEU A 30 -4.35 -3.34 6.50
C LEU A 30 -3.45 -2.13 6.77
N PHE A 31 -4.03 -0.93 6.71
CA PHE A 31 -3.37 0.32 7.02
C PHE A 31 -4.24 1.13 7.98
N ASP A 32 -3.77 1.35 9.20
CA ASP A 32 -4.47 2.15 10.23
C ASP A 32 -3.61 3.36 10.65
N PRO A 33 -3.56 4.40 9.81
CA PRO A 33 -2.68 5.53 10.04
C PRO A 33 -3.10 6.36 11.25
N LYS A 34 -2.10 6.83 11.99
CA LYS A 34 -2.24 7.69 13.17
C LYS A 34 -1.66 9.08 12.88
N ALA A 35 -2.35 10.11 13.36
CA ALA A 35 -1.78 11.46 13.37
C ALA A 35 -0.89 11.61 14.61
N SER A 36 0.20 12.36 14.47
CA SER A 36 1.02 12.82 15.60
C SER A 36 1.16 14.34 15.56
N GLU A 37 1.77 14.93 16.57
CA GLU A 37 2.12 16.36 16.54
C GLU A 37 3.20 16.67 15.48
N GLU A 38 4.03 15.69 15.14
CA GLU A 38 5.18 15.85 14.24
C GLU A 38 4.83 15.66 12.76
N TYR A 39 3.79 14.88 12.46
CA TYR A 39 3.40 14.56 11.09
C TYR A 39 1.90 14.30 10.92
N PRO A 40 1.33 14.65 9.75
CA PRO A 40 -0.09 14.44 9.49
C PRO A 40 -0.39 12.96 9.27
N ARG A 41 -1.65 12.57 9.50
CA ARG A 41 -2.18 11.22 9.25
C ARG A 41 -1.85 10.69 7.85
N ASP A 42 -1.89 11.56 6.84
CA ASP A 42 -1.55 11.21 5.46
C ASP A 42 -0.09 10.76 5.30
N GLU A 43 0.85 11.35 6.04
CA GLU A 43 2.26 10.97 5.95
C GLU A 43 2.53 9.64 6.64
N ASP A 44 1.88 9.40 7.78
CA ASP A 44 1.90 8.10 8.46
C ASP A 44 1.32 6.99 7.56
N HIS A 45 0.22 7.28 6.86
CA HIS A 45 -0.36 6.35 5.91
C HIS A 45 0.61 5.99 4.78
N LEU A 46 1.38 6.96 4.28
CA LEU A 46 2.43 6.72 3.30
C LEU A 46 3.62 5.96 3.89
N ALA A 47 3.94 6.13 5.16
CA ALA A 47 4.95 5.34 5.86
C ALA A 47 4.56 3.86 5.92
N LEU A 48 3.32 3.57 6.30
CA LEU A 48 2.80 2.20 6.32
C LEU A 48 2.86 1.53 4.93
N PHE A 49 2.59 2.29 3.85
CA PHE A 49 2.76 1.78 2.49
C PHE A 49 4.22 1.43 2.21
N VAL A 50 5.15 2.29 2.63
CA VAL A 50 6.58 2.05 2.40
C VAL A 50 7.11 0.87 3.21
N GLU A 51 6.64 0.71 4.44
CA GLU A 51 7.00 -0.42 5.32
C GLU A 51 6.54 -1.77 4.75
N LEU A 52 5.33 -1.83 4.21
CA LEU A 52 4.75 -3.07 3.67
C LEU A 52 5.21 -3.37 2.23
N LEU A 53 5.25 -2.36 1.37
CA LEU A 53 5.37 -2.50 -0.09
C LEU A 53 6.73 -2.04 -0.64
N GLY A 54 7.56 -1.44 0.20
CA GLY A 54 8.84 -0.88 -0.19
C GLY A 54 8.77 0.58 -0.67
N PRO A 55 9.91 1.14 -1.13
CA PRO A 55 10.02 2.56 -1.44
C PRO A 55 8.99 3.06 -2.47
N MET A 56 8.45 4.25 -2.24
CA MET A 56 7.49 4.88 -3.14
C MET A 56 8.14 5.18 -4.52
N PRO A 57 7.56 4.73 -5.64
CA PRO A 57 8.13 4.93 -6.97
C PRO A 57 8.31 6.42 -7.33
N ALA A 58 9.50 6.78 -7.81
CA ALA A 58 9.82 8.16 -8.18
C ALA A 58 8.87 8.76 -9.24
N LYS A 59 8.39 7.91 -10.16
CA LYS A 59 7.38 8.29 -11.17
C LYS A 59 6.08 8.76 -10.53
N LEU A 60 5.62 8.05 -9.49
CA LEU A 60 4.39 8.36 -8.78
C LEU A 60 4.51 9.63 -7.94
N ILE A 61 5.63 9.80 -7.22
CA ILE A 61 5.96 11.04 -6.50
C ILE A 61 5.96 12.23 -7.47
N SER A 62 6.63 12.08 -8.61
CA SER A 62 6.74 13.14 -9.63
C SER A 62 5.40 13.49 -10.26
N LYS A 63 4.50 12.52 -10.42
CA LYS A 63 3.11 12.75 -10.88
C LYS A 63 2.33 13.56 -9.84
N GLY A 64 2.40 13.16 -8.56
CA GLY A 64 1.76 13.89 -7.47
C GLY A 64 2.27 15.33 -7.28
N ARG A 65 3.56 15.60 -7.53
CA ARG A 65 4.10 16.99 -7.50
C ARG A 65 3.56 17.87 -8.63
N ARG A 66 3.45 17.33 -9.85
CA ARG A 66 3.01 18.09 -11.04
C ARG A 66 1.53 18.40 -11.02
N SER A 67 0.70 17.50 -10.50
CA SER A 67 -0.77 17.63 -10.48
C SER A 67 -1.30 18.59 -9.39
N SER A 68 -0.55 19.63 -9.01
CA SER A 68 -0.84 20.52 -7.85
C SER A 68 -0.93 19.78 -6.50
N GLY A 69 -0.39 18.57 -6.41
CA GLY A 69 -0.62 17.66 -5.29
C GLY A 69 0.29 17.83 -4.09
N ARG A 70 -0.14 17.26 -2.96
CA ARG A 70 0.55 17.28 -1.66
C ARG A 70 1.82 16.42 -1.63
N SER A 71 2.21 15.75 -2.72
CA SER A 71 3.42 14.90 -2.70
C SER A 71 4.69 15.64 -2.23
N GLY A 72 4.81 16.94 -2.53
CA GLY A 72 5.92 17.77 -2.05
C GLY A 72 5.92 18.05 -0.54
N THR A 73 4.78 17.91 0.14
CA THR A 73 4.62 18.05 1.60
C THR A 73 5.04 16.80 2.36
N TYR A 74 4.98 15.63 1.71
CA TYR A 74 5.30 14.35 2.34
C TYR A 74 6.70 13.84 1.96
N PHE A 75 7.15 14.02 0.71
CA PHE A 75 8.43 13.50 0.24
C PHE A 75 9.48 14.60 0.02
N ASN A 76 10.73 14.31 0.34
CA ASN A 76 11.89 15.14 0.02
C ASN A 76 12.34 14.94 -1.45
N ARG A 77 13.41 15.62 -1.87
CA ARG A 77 13.93 15.53 -3.25
C ARG A 77 14.53 14.14 -3.58
N ARG A 78 14.91 13.36 -2.57
CA ARG A 78 15.42 11.99 -2.71
C ARG A 78 14.30 10.95 -2.81
N GLY A 79 13.04 11.34 -2.61
CA GLY A 79 11.89 10.45 -2.59
C GLY A 79 11.61 9.80 -1.24
N GLU A 80 12.28 10.26 -0.17
CA GLU A 80 12.07 9.78 1.20
C GLU A 80 11.02 10.63 1.91
N LEU A 81 10.33 10.07 2.90
CA LEU A 81 9.40 10.81 3.76
C LEU A 81 10.13 11.92 4.52
N ARG A 82 9.46 13.05 4.76
CA ARG A 82 10.10 14.25 5.31
C ARG A 82 10.29 14.16 6.80
N HIS A 83 9.27 13.73 7.52
CA HIS A 83 9.25 13.70 8.99
C HIS A 83 9.57 12.30 9.51
N ILE A 84 9.02 11.25 8.88
CA ILE A 84 9.23 9.86 9.31
C ILE A 84 10.54 9.31 8.70
N LYS A 85 11.55 9.06 9.54
CA LYS A 85 12.89 8.56 9.12
C LYS A 85 13.18 7.12 9.50
N SER A 86 12.51 6.61 10.54
CA SER A 86 12.62 5.23 10.96
C SER A 86 11.43 4.48 10.38
N LEU A 87 11.70 3.52 9.50
CA LEU A 87 10.71 2.67 8.86
C LEU A 87 11.03 1.21 9.20
N ARG A 88 10.02 0.44 9.57
CA ARG A 88 10.12 -0.98 9.89
C ARG A 88 9.51 -1.80 8.77
N TYR A 89 10.35 -2.27 7.85
CA TYR A 89 9.90 -3.10 6.75
C TYR A 89 9.39 -4.45 7.25
N TRP A 90 8.16 -4.80 6.88
CA TRP A 90 7.56 -6.07 7.23
C TRP A 90 6.63 -6.52 6.10
N GLY A 91 7.04 -7.53 5.34
CA GLY A 91 6.31 -7.98 4.17
C GLY A 91 4.97 -8.62 4.51
N LEU A 92 4.00 -8.53 3.60
CA LEU A 92 2.62 -8.99 3.85
C LEU A 92 2.53 -10.46 4.27
N ALA A 93 3.28 -11.37 3.64
CA ALA A 93 3.29 -12.78 4.02
C ALA A 93 3.84 -13.00 5.44
N ASP A 94 4.86 -12.23 5.83
CA ASP A 94 5.43 -12.29 7.17
C ASP A 94 4.48 -11.69 8.21
N VAL A 95 3.78 -10.60 7.89
CA VAL A 95 2.72 -10.03 8.74
C VAL A 95 1.64 -11.08 8.99
N LEU A 96 1.11 -11.71 7.93
CA LEU A 96 0.08 -12.75 8.03
C LEU A 96 0.56 -13.93 8.87
N GLN A 97 1.78 -14.40 8.65
CA GLN A 97 2.33 -15.54 9.37
C GLN A 97 2.66 -15.23 10.83
N GLN A 98 3.37 -14.13 11.09
CA GLN A 98 3.97 -13.86 12.41
C GLN A 98 3.02 -13.13 13.34
N LYS A 99 2.24 -12.16 12.83
CA LYS A 99 1.26 -11.40 13.63
C LYS A 99 -0.05 -12.14 13.78
N TYR A 100 -0.55 -12.74 12.70
CA TYR A 100 -1.86 -13.40 12.69
C TYR A 100 -1.77 -14.93 12.80
N HIS A 101 -0.56 -15.48 12.98
CA HIS A 101 -0.33 -16.92 13.13
C HIS A 101 -0.90 -17.78 11.98
N MET A 102 -1.05 -17.18 10.79
CA MET A 102 -1.54 -17.87 9.60
C MET A 102 -0.52 -18.92 9.14
N HIS A 103 -1.01 -20.07 8.69
CA HIS A 103 -0.14 -21.13 8.20
C HIS A 103 0.71 -20.62 7.03
N THR A 104 2.00 -20.99 7.00
CA THR A 104 3.00 -20.44 6.05
C THR A 104 2.55 -20.48 4.59
N LEU A 105 1.93 -21.59 4.17
CA LEU A 105 1.46 -21.73 2.79
C LEU A 105 0.24 -20.84 2.51
N GLU A 106 -0.67 -20.73 3.47
CA GLU A 106 -1.87 -19.89 3.35
C GLU A 106 -1.49 -18.41 3.31
N ALA A 107 -0.59 -17.97 4.20
CA ALA A 107 -0.04 -16.62 4.22
C ALA A 107 0.61 -16.23 2.88
N ARG A 108 1.40 -17.14 2.31
CA ARG A 108 2.02 -16.93 1.00
C ARG A 108 1.01 -16.86 -0.13
N ASN A 109 0.01 -17.73 -0.13
CA ASN A 109 -1.02 -17.75 -1.17
C ASN A 109 -1.94 -16.51 -1.13
N LEU A 110 -2.31 -16.07 0.08
CA LEU A 110 -3.08 -14.84 0.25
C LEU A 110 -2.23 -13.62 -0.14
N ALA A 111 -0.98 -13.54 0.33
CA ALA A 111 -0.08 -12.46 -0.05
C ALA A 111 0.13 -12.42 -1.57
N SER A 112 0.30 -13.57 -2.25
CA SER A 112 0.47 -13.60 -3.70
C SER A 112 -0.77 -13.08 -4.45
N PHE A 113 -1.96 -13.23 -3.87
CA PHE A 113 -3.20 -12.68 -4.43
C PHE A 113 -3.32 -11.17 -4.21
N LEU A 114 -2.97 -10.67 -3.02
CA LEU A 114 -3.14 -9.26 -2.65
C LEU A 114 -2.05 -8.35 -3.21
N MET A 115 -0.80 -8.81 -3.28
CA MET A 115 0.34 -7.97 -3.69
C MET A 115 0.16 -7.30 -5.08
N PRO A 116 -0.34 -7.99 -6.12
CA PRO A 116 -0.61 -7.35 -7.42
C PRO A 116 -1.69 -6.25 -7.36
N MET A 117 -2.64 -6.35 -6.43
CA MET A 117 -3.66 -5.32 -6.19
C MET A 117 -3.10 -4.14 -5.38
N LEU A 118 -2.10 -4.39 -4.54
CA LEU A 118 -1.37 -3.38 -3.76
C LEU A 118 -0.18 -2.78 -4.53
N CYS A 119 -0.12 -2.96 -5.85
CA CYS A 119 0.90 -2.31 -6.67
C CYS A 119 0.80 -0.78 -6.52
N LEU A 120 1.91 -0.16 -6.14
CA LEU A 120 1.98 1.28 -5.91
C LEU A 120 1.72 2.08 -7.18
N LEU A 121 2.22 1.62 -8.33
CA LEU A 121 1.95 2.24 -9.63
C LEU A 121 0.57 1.81 -10.14
N PRO A 122 -0.40 2.73 -10.26
CA PRO A 122 -1.75 2.39 -10.72
C PRO A 122 -1.78 1.70 -12.08
N GLU A 123 -0.93 2.12 -13.01
CA GLU A 123 -0.82 1.55 -14.36
C GLU A 123 -0.25 0.12 -14.41
N GLU A 124 0.43 -0.32 -13.35
CA GLU A 124 0.98 -1.68 -13.22
C GLU A 124 0.14 -2.54 -12.28
N ARG A 125 -0.93 -1.99 -11.70
CA ARG A 125 -1.83 -2.71 -10.80
C ARG A 125 -2.68 -3.69 -11.59
N VAL A 126 -2.87 -4.88 -11.03
CA VAL A 126 -3.68 -5.93 -11.66
C VAL A 126 -5.11 -5.45 -11.88
N THR A 127 -5.75 -5.90 -12.97
CA THR A 127 -7.17 -5.61 -13.21
C THR A 127 -8.07 -6.59 -12.47
N ALA A 128 -9.33 -6.21 -12.24
CA ALA A 128 -10.33 -7.13 -11.67
C ALA A 128 -10.48 -8.42 -12.49
N LYS A 129 -10.54 -8.29 -13.82
CA LYS A 129 -10.64 -9.45 -14.73
C LYS A 129 -9.45 -10.40 -14.57
N ALA A 130 -8.22 -9.88 -14.51
CA ALA A 130 -7.03 -10.71 -14.33
C ALA A 130 -6.97 -11.33 -12.93
N SER A 131 -7.45 -10.62 -11.91
CA SER A 131 -7.47 -11.11 -10.52
C SER A 131 -8.36 -12.34 -10.36
N LEU A 132 -9.47 -12.44 -11.11
CA LEU A 132 -10.37 -13.60 -11.08
C LEU A 132 -9.69 -14.92 -11.53
N GLU A 133 -8.61 -14.84 -12.29
CA GLU A 133 -7.86 -16.01 -12.74
C GLU A 133 -6.83 -16.50 -11.70
N HIS A 134 -6.65 -15.77 -10.59
CA HIS A 134 -5.64 -16.11 -9.61
C HIS A 134 -5.99 -17.42 -8.86
N PRO A 135 -5.04 -18.36 -8.70
CA PRO A 135 -5.30 -19.67 -8.08
C PRO A 135 -5.87 -19.63 -6.66
N TRP A 136 -5.62 -18.57 -5.89
CA TRP A 136 -6.17 -18.42 -4.54
C TRP A 136 -7.71 -18.40 -4.49
N LEU A 137 -8.38 -18.04 -5.59
CA LEU A 137 -9.85 -18.05 -5.68
C LEU A 137 -10.45 -19.41 -6.09
N ARG A 138 -9.62 -20.44 -6.30
CA ARG A 138 -10.03 -21.78 -6.74
C ARG A 138 -9.75 -22.82 -5.67
#